data_AF-A0A5C3LKE9-F1
#
_entry.id   AF-A0A5C3LKE9-F1
#
_cell.length_a   1.000
_cell.length_b   1.000
_cell.length_c   1.000
_cell.angle_alpha   90.00
_cell.angle_beta   90.00
_cell.angle_gamma   90.00
#
_symmetry.space_group_name_H-M   'P 1'
#
loop_
_entity.id
_entity.type
_entity.pdbx_description
1 polymer ?
#
loop_
_entity_poly.entity_id
_entity_poly.type
_entity_poly.pdbx_seq_one_letter_code
_entity_poly.pdbx_strand_id
1 'polypeptide(L)'
;MSSKNAPKPMNLLKYHRPKIRLNEARIPPLSQESKRCLRNLAVYRPQKPKLILPRSKCAAVLVALFVGRQGDLYVLLSRRSANLRTYAGDTSLPGGKVDPEDRTLEDTARREAYEEIGLPRDRQKVPLLCILDPVLAAELVVTPVVVLILDNTLRPILNAAEVASLFSHPLASFLSSNLPFPQEPESVEVPYHTSFDIPSTGPENKKISFRVHQFLTGREAGGIKPVFGLTAGILIRVATIGYAREPDFEVNPRGTPTQEQRIAWALLSRPAFREACIMEGIDLSTARRIAGVSEEEDRQLGGDKGSVREKERRNEFEGRWRKLRRSKL
;
A
#
# COMPACT_ATOMS: atom_id res chain seq x y z
N MET A 1 -24.76 -14.10 -34.75
CA MET A 1 -23.60 -14.44 -33.91
C MET A 1 -22.81 -13.18 -33.66
N SER A 2 -22.92 -12.57 -32.47
CA SER A 2 -22.20 -11.34 -32.15
C SER A 2 -21.50 -11.48 -30.80
N SER A 3 -20.22 -11.13 -30.83
CA SER A 3 -19.21 -11.17 -29.78
C SER A 3 -19.72 -10.67 -28.42
N LYS A 4 -19.96 -11.62 -27.50
CA LYS A 4 -20.06 -11.38 -26.05
C LYS A 4 -19.00 -12.23 -25.38
N ASN A 5 -17.80 -11.68 -25.16
CA ASN A 5 -16.86 -12.07 -24.08
C ASN A 5 -15.54 -11.28 -24.17
N ALA A 6 -15.62 -9.94 -24.14
CA ALA A 6 -14.49 -9.15 -23.68
C ALA A 6 -14.61 -9.00 -22.15
N PRO A 7 -13.57 -9.32 -21.35
CA PRO A 7 -13.62 -9.12 -19.92
C PRO A 7 -13.79 -7.61 -19.63
N LYS A 8 -14.87 -7.25 -18.92
CA LYS A 8 -15.10 -5.86 -18.50
C LYS A 8 -13.99 -5.46 -17.52
N PRO A 9 -13.42 -4.24 -17.62
CA PRO A 9 -12.45 -3.74 -16.65
C PRO A 9 -13.11 -3.75 -15.26
N MET A 10 -12.59 -4.57 -14.35
CA MET A 10 -13.07 -4.67 -12.98
C MET A 10 -12.75 -3.37 -12.25
N ASN A 11 -13.79 -2.67 -11.81
CA ASN A 11 -13.66 -1.61 -10.82
C ASN A 11 -13.32 -2.24 -9.46
N LEU A 12 -12.01 -2.35 -9.17
CA LEU A 12 -11.45 -2.98 -7.96
C LEU A 12 -11.86 -2.32 -6.63
N LEU A 13 -12.56 -1.18 -6.69
CA LEU A 13 -13.02 -0.40 -5.53
C LEU A 13 -14.50 -0.64 -5.18
N LYS A 14 -15.10 -1.78 -5.57
CA LYS A 14 -16.52 -2.02 -5.25
C LYS A 14 -16.68 -2.36 -3.75
N TYR A 15 -17.07 -1.35 -2.96
CA TYR A 15 -17.17 -1.42 -1.50
C TYR A 15 -18.40 -2.20 -1.00
N HIS A 16 -18.20 -3.14 -0.08
CA HIS A 16 -19.21 -3.62 0.87
C HIS A 16 -18.77 -3.17 2.27
N ARG A 17 -19.47 -2.20 2.89
CA ARG A 17 -19.14 -1.71 4.25
C ARG A 17 -20.20 -2.16 5.27
N PRO A 18 -19.84 -2.94 6.30
CA PRO A 18 -20.74 -3.24 7.40
C PRO A 18 -20.95 -1.99 8.29
N LYS A 19 -22.13 -1.86 8.91
CA LYS A 19 -22.37 -0.86 9.97
C LYS A 19 -21.60 -1.30 11.23
N ILE A 20 -20.53 -0.60 11.59
CA ILE A 20 -19.74 -0.89 12.79
C ILE A 20 -20.46 -0.32 14.01
N ARG A 21 -20.99 -1.18 14.87
CA ARG A 21 -21.59 -0.78 16.16
C ARG A 21 -20.51 -0.78 17.24
N LEU A 22 -19.78 0.33 17.35
CA LEU A 22 -18.68 0.50 18.32
C LEU A 22 -19.09 0.29 19.79
N ASN A 23 -20.39 0.44 20.12
CA ASN A 23 -20.90 0.30 21.48
C ASN A 23 -21.21 -1.14 21.91
N GLU A 24 -21.28 -2.09 20.97
CA GLU A 24 -21.66 -3.49 21.24
C GLU A 24 -20.45 -4.45 21.25
N ALA A 25 -19.28 -3.98 20.83
CA ALA A 25 -18.06 -4.79 20.77
C ALA A 25 -17.37 -4.86 22.14
N ARG A 26 -16.80 -6.02 22.49
CA ARG A 26 -16.02 -6.27 23.72
C ARG A 26 -14.62 -5.63 23.66
N ILE A 27 -14.57 -4.33 23.43
CA ILE A 27 -13.35 -3.54 23.33
C ILE A 27 -13.16 -2.76 24.65
N PRO A 28 -11.93 -2.54 25.14
CA PRO A 28 -11.66 -1.54 26.16
C PRO A 28 -12.32 -0.19 25.81
N PRO A 29 -12.76 0.59 26.81
CA PRO A 29 -13.35 1.91 26.54
C PRO A 29 -12.33 2.78 25.78
N LEU A 30 -12.70 3.19 24.56
CA LEU A 30 -11.88 4.04 23.71
C LEU A 30 -11.66 5.42 24.34
N SER A 31 -10.45 5.96 24.20
CA SER A 31 -10.18 7.38 24.47
C SER A 31 -10.98 8.26 23.50
N GLN A 32 -11.28 9.51 23.90
CA GLN A 32 -12.08 10.42 23.03
C GLN A 32 -11.38 10.68 21.70
N GLU A 33 -10.05 10.79 21.72
CA GLU A 33 -9.22 10.96 20.54
C GLU A 33 -9.34 9.74 19.61
N SER A 34 -9.27 8.52 20.16
CA SER A 34 -9.44 7.28 19.41
C SER A 34 -10.85 7.10 18.84
N LYS A 35 -11.91 7.52 19.56
CA LYS A 35 -13.29 7.54 19.03
C LYS A 35 -13.40 8.46 17.82
N ARG A 36 -12.82 9.65 17.89
CA ARG A 36 -12.78 10.61 16.76
C ARG A 36 -11.99 10.01 15.59
N CYS A 37 -10.86 9.38 15.87
CA CYS A 37 -10.03 8.71 14.88
C CYS A 37 -10.79 7.64 14.08
N LEU A 38 -11.44 6.71 14.77
CA LEU A 38 -12.25 5.67 14.12
C LEU A 38 -13.41 6.24 13.30
N ARG A 39 -14.08 7.29 13.80
CA ARG A 39 -15.16 7.97 13.06
C ARG A 39 -14.65 8.57 11.76
N ASN A 40 -13.55 9.31 11.81
CA ASN A 40 -12.95 9.95 10.65
C ASN A 40 -12.53 8.92 9.59
N LEU A 41 -11.88 7.83 10.01
CA LEU A 41 -11.54 6.73 9.11
C LEU A 41 -12.79 6.07 8.50
N ALA A 42 -13.83 5.82 9.30
CA ALA A 42 -15.06 5.18 8.81
C ALA A 42 -15.83 6.05 7.78
N VAL A 43 -15.80 7.38 7.93
CA VAL A 43 -16.44 8.29 6.98
C VAL A 43 -15.54 8.68 5.80
N TYR A 44 -14.23 8.42 5.88
CA TYR A 44 -13.31 8.72 4.80
C TYR A 44 -13.70 8.01 3.49
N ARG A 45 -13.64 8.78 2.40
CA ARG A 45 -13.85 8.34 1.02
C ARG A 45 -12.66 8.82 0.19
N PRO A 46 -11.90 7.92 -0.45
CA PRO A 46 -10.86 8.33 -1.37
C PRO A 46 -11.49 9.03 -2.58
N GLN A 47 -10.71 9.85 -3.27
CA GLN A 47 -11.19 10.41 -4.53
C GLN A 47 -11.40 9.30 -5.56
N LYS A 48 -12.35 9.47 -6.47
CA LYS A 48 -12.58 8.50 -7.53
C LYS A 48 -11.30 8.39 -8.37
N PRO A 49 -10.70 7.20 -8.53
CA PRO A 49 -9.47 7.07 -9.30
C PRO A 49 -9.71 7.49 -10.74
N LYS A 50 -8.85 8.37 -11.25
CA LYS A 50 -8.87 8.79 -12.65
C LYS A 50 -8.03 7.87 -13.53
N LEU A 51 -7.01 7.25 -12.94
CA LEU A 51 -6.10 6.32 -13.60
C LEU A 51 -6.66 4.89 -13.56
N ILE A 52 -6.54 4.20 -14.68
CA ILE A 52 -6.71 2.75 -14.76
C ILE A 52 -5.34 2.12 -14.53
N LEU A 53 -5.25 1.22 -13.56
CA LEU A 53 -3.99 0.59 -13.17
C LEU A 53 -3.94 -0.84 -13.71
N PRO A 54 -2.78 -1.31 -14.22
CA PRO A 54 -2.59 -2.71 -14.54
C PRO A 54 -2.67 -3.53 -13.27
N ARG A 55 -3.59 -4.50 -13.26
CA ARG A 55 -3.87 -5.37 -12.10
C ARG A 55 -2.63 -6.13 -11.67
N SER A 56 -1.79 -6.55 -12.63
CA SER A 56 -0.51 -7.23 -12.34
C SER A 56 0.51 -6.36 -11.58
N LYS A 57 0.29 -5.05 -11.53
CA LYS A 57 1.10 -4.09 -10.75
C LYS A 57 0.37 -3.55 -9.53
N CYS A 58 -0.83 -4.04 -9.22
CA CYS A 58 -1.54 -3.67 -8.02
C CYS A 58 -1.14 -4.58 -6.85
N ALA A 59 -1.06 -3.98 -5.67
CA ALA A 59 -0.87 -4.65 -4.41
C ALA A 59 -1.76 -4.01 -3.35
N ALA A 60 -2.03 -4.72 -2.26
CA ALA A 60 -2.77 -4.19 -1.13
C ALA A 60 -2.08 -4.56 0.18
N VAL A 61 -2.08 -3.62 1.12
CA VAL A 61 -1.56 -3.82 2.48
C VAL A 61 -2.64 -3.56 3.50
N LEU A 62 -2.66 -4.35 4.57
CA LEU A 62 -3.62 -4.24 5.64
C LEU A 62 -3.07 -3.37 6.78
N VAL A 63 -3.70 -2.23 7.01
CA VAL A 63 -3.51 -1.43 8.23
C VAL A 63 -4.49 -1.93 9.27
N ALA A 64 -4.05 -2.91 10.06
CA ALA A 64 -4.86 -3.53 11.10
C ALA A 64 -4.74 -2.75 12.41
N LEU A 65 -5.78 -1.98 12.73
CA LEU A 65 -5.88 -1.22 13.96
C LEU A 65 -6.51 -2.05 15.07
N PHE A 66 -6.07 -1.87 16.31
CA PHE A 66 -6.72 -2.43 17.49
C PHE A 66 -6.64 -1.46 18.66
N VAL A 67 -7.46 -1.70 19.68
CA VAL A 67 -7.53 -0.82 20.86
C VAL A 67 -6.64 -1.37 21.97
N GLY A 68 -5.68 -0.56 22.38
CA GLY A 68 -4.80 -0.85 23.51
C GLY A 68 -5.51 -0.76 24.85
N ARG A 69 -4.80 -1.14 25.92
CA ARG A 69 -5.38 -1.21 27.28
C ARG A 69 -5.90 0.13 27.80
N GLN A 70 -5.30 1.24 27.37
CA GLN A 70 -5.68 2.60 27.77
C GLN A 70 -6.73 3.24 26.85
N GLY A 71 -7.28 2.48 25.89
CA GLY A 71 -8.27 3.00 24.94
C GLY A 71 -7.67 3.67 23.70
N ASP A 72 -6.35 3.65 23.56
CA ASP A 72 -5.63 4.22 22.42
C ASP A 72 -5.53 3.25 21.24
N LEU A 73 -5.41 3.79 20.04
CA LEU A 73 -5.28 2.99 18.82
C LEU A 73 -3.84 2.61 18.57
N TYR A 74 -3.63 1.33 18.32
CA TYR A 74 -2.37 0.75 17.88
C TYR A 74 -2.53 0.17 16.48
N VAL A 75 -1.44 0.17 15.72
CA VAL A 75 -1.32 -0.58 14.47
C VAL A 75 -0.50 -1.85 14.70
N LEU A 76 -0.96 -2.95 14.11
CA LEU A 76 -0.22 -4.21 14.07
C LEU A 76 0.79 -4.17 12.91
N LEU A 77 2.05 -4.51 13.21
CA LEU A 77 3.17 -4.54 12.28
C LEU A 77 3.86 -5.90 12.34
N SER A 78 4.46 -6.30 11.22
CA SER A 78 5.26 -7.51 11.11
C SER A 78 6.73 -7.18 10.90
N ARG A 79 7.60 -8.02 11.45
CA ARG A 79 9.00 -8.12 11.03
C ARG A 79 9.08 -9.21 9.99
N ARG A 80 9.49 -8.88 8.77
CA ARG A 80 9.66 -9.85 7.68
C ARG A 80 10.73 -10.87 8.03
N SER A 81 10.56 -12.11 7.57
CA SER A 81 11.56 -13.17 7.73
C SER A 81 12.90 -12.75 7.11
N ALA A 82 14.00 -13.11 7.78
CA ALA A 82 15.35 -12.82 7.29
C ALA A 82 15.69 -13.58 5.99
N ASN A 83 14.94 -14.63 5.68
CA ASN A 83 15.17 -15.51 4.54
C ASN A 83 14.53 -15.01 3.22
N LEU A 84 13.81 -13.89 3.26
CA LEU A 84 13.16 -13.33 2.07
C LEU A 84 14.18 -12.65 1.16
N ARG A 85 14.00 -12.82 -0.15
CA ARG A 85 14.88 -12.22 -1.18
C ARG A 85 14.84 -10.69 -1.20
N THR A 86 13.79 -10.08 -0.68
CA THR A 86 13.59 -8.63 -0.70
C THR A 86 13.02 -8.18 0.64
N TYR A 87 13.54 -7.06 1.16
CA TYR A 87 13.12 -6.43 2.42
C TYR A 87 13.26 -7.38 3.64
N ALA A 88 14.32 -8.20 3.65
CA ALA A 88 14.60 -9.14 4.73
C ALA A 88 14.76 -8.43 6.09
N GLY A 89 13.98 -8.86 7.08
CA GLY A 89 14.00 -8.27 8.42
C GLY A 89 13.36 -6.88 8.53
N ASP A 90 12.77 -6.35 7.46
CA ASP A 90 12.13 -5.04 7.46
C ASP A 90 10.80 -5.06 8.23
N THR A 91 10.46 -3.91 8.80
CA THR A 91 9.15 -3.65 9.39
C THR A 91 8.14 -3.34 8.31
N SER A 92 7.06 -4.11 8.25
CA SER A 92 6.03 -3.99 7.22
C SER A 92 4.61 -4.10 7.77
N LEU A 93 3.67 -3.61 6.96
CA LEU A 93 2.26 -3.97 7.06
C LEU A 93 2.05 -5.31 6.34
N PRO A 94 1.17 -6.19 6.83
CA PRO A 94 0.83 -7.41 6.10
C PRO A 94 0.25 -7.08 4.73
N GLY A 95 0.64 -7.80 3.68
CA GLY A 95 0.14 -7.51 2.35
C GLY A 95 1.03 -7.98 1.21
N GLY A 96 0.48 -7.88 0.00
CA GLY A 96 1.11 -8.44 -1.19
C GLY A 96 0.39 -8.07 -2.47
N LYS A 97 0.78 -8.76 -3.55
CA LYS A 97 0.26 -8.49 -4.90
C LYS A 97 -1.18 -8.97 -5.02
N VAL A 98 -1.94 -8.33 -5.90
CA VAL A 98 -3.28 -8.81 -6.26
C VAL A 98 -3.16 -10.14 -6.98
N ASP A 99 -3.86 -11.16 -6.47
CA ASP A 99 -3.99 -12.46 -7.12
C ASP A 99 -5.14 -12.43 -8.16
N PRO A 100 -5.09 -13.18 -9.26
CA PRO A 100 -6.22 -13.31 -10.21
C PRO A 100 -7.57 -13.64 -9.56
N GLU A 101 -7.60 -14.38 -8.46
CA GLU A 101 -8.83 -14.78 -7.75
C GLU A 101 -9.41 -13.68 -6.84
N ASP A 102 -8.61 -12.66 -6.51
CA ASP A 102 -9.04 -11.58 -5.61
C ASP A 102 -10.13 -10.71 -6.26
N ARG A 103 -11.29 -10.57 -5.62
CA ARG A 103 -12.39 -9.78 -6.21
C ARG A 103 -12.22 -8.29 -5.98
N THR A 104 -11.57 -7.91 -4.89
CA THR A 104 -11.35 -6.53 -4.45
C THR A 104 -9.99 -6.39 -3.78
N LEU A 105 -9.50 -5.14 -3.62
CA LEU A 105 -8.27 -4.87 -2.87
C LEU A 105 -8.40 -5.22 -1.37
N GLU A 106 -9.62 -5.16 -0.82
CA GLU A 106 -9.89 -5.68 0.53
C GLU A 106 -9.66 -7.19 0.59
N ASP A 107 -10.12 -7.94 -0.42
CA ASP A 107 -9.92 -9.40 -0.46
C ASP A 107 -8.43 -9.74 -0.55
N THR A 108 -7.65 -9.02 -1.36
CA THR A 108 -6.17 -9.15 -1.41
C THR A 108 -5.54 -8.92 -0.04
N ALA A 109 -5.80 -7.76 0.59
CA ALA A 109 -5.19 -7.44 1.89
C ALA A 109 -5.59 -8.44 2.99
N ARG A 110 -6.82 -8.96 2.96
CA ARG A 110 -7.28 -9.99 3.91
C ARG A 110 -6.68 -11.38 3.64
N ARG A 111 -6.49 -11.76 2.37
CA ARG A 111 -5.84 -13.03 2.01
C ARG A 111 -4.40 -13.02 2.51
N GLU A 112 -3.65 -11.98 2.15
CA GLU A 112 -2.24 -11.82 2.55
C GLU A 112 -2.10 -11.77 4.08
N ALA A 113 -2.92 -10.99 4.79
CA ALA A 113 -2.89 -10.98 6.25
C ALA A 113 -3.29 -12.32 6.89
N TYR A 114 -4.15 -13.11 6.25
CA TYR A 114 -4.46 -14.45 6.73
C TYR A 114 -3.27 -15.40 6.51
N GLU A 115 -2.62 -15.34 5.35
CA GLU A 115 -1.48 -16.18 4.99
C GLU A 115 -0.24 -15.87 5.84
N GLU A 116 0.08 -14.58 6.02
CA GLU A 116 1.30 -14.16 6.72
C GLU A 116 1.16 -14.26 8.25
N ILE A 117 0.00 -13.89 8.80
CA ILE A 117 -0.18 -13.68 10.25
C ILE A 117 -1.42 -14.38 10.83
N GLY A 118 -2.17 -15.15 10.03
CA GLY A 118 -3.35 -15.88 10.51
C GLY A 118 -4.52 -14.98 10.91
N LEU A 119 -4.55 -13.71 10.46
CA LEU A 119 -5.61 -12.79 10.83
C LEU A 119 -6.95 -13.23 10.20
N PRO A 120 -8.04 -13.39 10.96
CA PRO A 120 -9.29 -13.89 10.40
C PRO A 120 -9.87 -12.99 9.31
N ARG A 121 -10.36 -13.64 8.25
CA ARG A 121 -11.04 -12.99 7.13
C ARG A 121 -12.48 -12.58 7.46
N ASP A 122 -12.97 -12.94 8.65
CA ASP A 122 -14.30 -12.59 9.14
C ASP A 122 -14.45 -11.06 9.28
N ARG A 123 -15.32 -10.49 8.45
CA ARG A 123 -15.59 -9.04 8.39
C ARG A 123 -16.35 -8.53 9.62
N GLN A 124 -16.96 -9.39 10.43
CA GLN A 124 -17.58 -8.98 11.70
C GLN A 124 -16.53 -8.80 12.79
N LYS A 125 -15.52 -9.68 12.82
CA LYS A 125 -14.39 -9.60 13.77
C LYS A 125 -13.36 -8.55 13.38
N VAL A 126 -13.17 -8.37 12.08
CA VAL A 126 -12.17 -7.44 11.52
C VAL A 126 -12.85 -6.54 10.46
N PRO A 127 -13.78 -5.66 10.84
CA PRO A 127 -14.50 -4.80 9.91
C PRO A 127 -13.59 -3.81 9.17
N LEU A 128 -13.94 -3.56 7.90
CA LEU A 128 -13.34 -2.51 7.08
C LEU A 128 -13.76 -1.13 7.59
N LEU A 129 -12.77 -0.27 7.87
CA LEU A 129 -12.98 1.16 8.12
C LEU A 129 -13.01 1.92 6.80
N CYS A 130 -11.93 1.85 6.03
CA CYS A 130 -11.80 2.50 4.73
C CYS A 130 -10.68 1.88 3.87
N ILE A 131 -10.64 2.30 2.61
CA ILE A 131 -9.53 2.05 1.69
C ILE A 131 -8.97 3.42 1.33
N LEU A 132 -7.66 3.60 1.45
CA LEU A 132 -6.96 4.86 1.19
C LEU A 132 -6.58 5.01 -0.29
N ASP A 133 -6.17 6.22 -0.67
CA ASP A 133 -5.59 6.48 -1.98
C ASP A 133 -4.33 5.59 -2.20
N PRO A 134 -4.10 5.08 -3.41
CA PRO A 134 -2.95 4.25 -3.71
C PRO A 134 -1.64 5.04 -3.64
N VAL A 135 -0.56 4.33 -3.29
CA VAL A 135 0.80 4.87 -3.21
C VAL A 135 1.74 4.10 -4.14
N LEU A 136 2.64 4.82 -4.80
CA LEU A 136 3.63 4.21 -5.67
C LEU A 136 4.77 3.59 -4.83
N ALA A 137 5.05 2.31 -5.06
CA ALA A 137 6.04 1.52 -4.33
C ALA A 137 6.91 0.73 -5.31
N ALA A 138 8.07 1.29 -5.69
CA ALA A 138 8.95 0.70 -6.71
C ALA A 138 8.16 0.26 -7.96
N GLU A 139 8.01 -1.04 -8.22
CA GLU A 139 7.29 -1.53 -9.40
C GLU A 139 5.81 -1.87 -9.15
N LEU A 140 5.25 -1.44 -8.02
CA LEU A 140 3.87 -1.71 -7.63
C LEU A 140 3.13 -0.42 -7.26
N VAL A 141 1.80 -0.48 -7.38
CA VAL A 141 0.88 0.50 -6.82
C VAL A 141 0.17 -0.17 -5.65
N VAL A 142 0.53 0.24 -4.45
CA VAL A 142 0.07 -0.36 -3.20
C VAL A 142 -1.12 0.43 -2.67
N THR A 143 -2.21 -0.26 -2.37
CA THR A 143 -3.40 0.37 -1.77
C THR A 143 -3.54 -0.01 -0.29
N PRO A 144 -3.52 0.95 0.64
CA PRO A 144 -3.75 0.65 2.05
C PRO A 144 -5.22 0.38 2.34
N VAL A 145 -5.50 -0.75 2.99
CA VAL A 145 -6.82 -1.18 3.45
C VAL A 145 -6.85 -1.11 4.97
N VAL A 146 -7.67 -0.25 5.54
CA VAL A 146 -7.70 0.02 6.98
C VAL A 146 -8.84 -0.75 7.62
N VAL A 147 -8.52 -1.60 8.59
CA VAL A 147 -9.49 -2.43 9.33
C VAL A 147 -9.36 -2.21 10.82
N LEU A 148 -10.42 -2.49 11.56
CA LEU A 148 -10.41 -2.51 13.02
C LEU A 148 -10.55 -3.96 13.51
N ILE A 149 -9.60 -4.42 14.29
CA ILE A 149 -9.69 -5.69 15.02
C ILE A 149 -10.57 -5.45 16.24
N LEU A 150 -11.72 -6.15 16.29
CA LEU A 150 -12.66 -6.12 17.42
C LEU A 150 -12.49 -7.32 18.36
N ASP A 151 -11.90 -8.41 17.85
CA ASP A 151 -11.74 -9.65 18.59
C ASP A 151 -10.39 -9.65 19.34
N ASN A 152 -10.44 -9.35 20.64
CA ASN A 152 -9.26 -9.34 21.51
C ASN A 152 -8.78 -10.76 21.89
N THR A 153 -9.46 -11.81 21.44
CA THR A 153 -9.06 -13.20 21.65
C THR A 153 -8.21 -13.74 20.50
N LEU A 154 -7.98 -12.93 19.46
CA LEU A 154 -7.17 -13.33 18.32
C LEU A 154 -5.76 -13.72 18.75
N ARG A 155 -5.36 -14.91 18.35
CA ARG A 155 -3.99 -15.41 18.44
C ARG A 155 -3.46 -15.56 17.02
N PRO A 156 -2.73 -14.57 16.49
CA PRO A 156 -2.11 -14.64 15.18
C PRO A 156 -1.24 -15.90 15.05
N ILE A 157 -1.38 -16.61 13.94
CA ILE A 157 -0.56 -17.78 13.61
C ILE A 157 0.39 -17.32 12.51
N LEU A 158 1.68 -17.21 12.81
CA LEU A 158 2.65 -16.65 11.89
C LEU A 158 3.13 -17.70 10.90
N ASN A 159 3.16 -17.35 9.63
CA ASN A 159 3.94 -18.08 8.65
C ASN A 159 5.43 -17.71 8.82
N ALA A 160 6.20 -18.54 9.51
CA ALA A 160 7.61 -18.27 9.81
C ALA A 160 8.49 -18.10 8.55
N ALA A 161 8.04 -18.61 7.39
CA ALA A 161 8.74 -18.40 6.13
C ALA A 161 8.70 -16.92 5.68
N GLU A 162 7.68 -16.17 6.09
CA GLU A 162 7.42 -14.80 5.64
C GLU A 162 7.50 -13.78 6.78
N VAL A 163 7.10 -14.16 8.00
CA VAL A 163 7.03 -13.29 9.17
C VAL A 163 7.81 -13.90 10.34
N ALA A 164 8.81 -13.16 10.82
CA ALA A 164 9.60 -13.54 11.98
C ALA A 164 8.90 -13.23 13.30
N SER A 165 8.23 -12.07 13.39
CA SER A 165 7.51 -11.65 14.60
C SER A 165 6.45 -10.61 14.30
N LEU A 166 5.51 -10.45 15.24
CA LEU A 166 4.55 -9.35 15.28
C LEU A 166 4.87 -8.42 16.42
N PHE A 167 4.58 -7.14 16.21
CA PHE A 167 4.60 -6.13 17.25
C PHE A 167 3.58 -5.05 16.93
N SER A 168 3.41 -4.11 17.85
CA SER A 168 2.47 -3.01 17.68
C SER A 168 3.09 -1.68 18.04
N HIS A 169 2.59 -0.64 17.38
CA HIS A 169 3.01 0.74 17.60
C HIS A 169 1.79 1.65 17.75
N PRO A 170 1.78 2.66 18.65
CA PRO A 170 0.69 3.62 18.74
C PRO A 170 0.46 4.32 17.39
N LEU A 171 -0.78 4.41 16.93
CA LEU A 171 -1.06 5.08 15.64
C LEU A 171 -0.77 6.59 15.73
N ALA A 172 -1.09 7.21 16.86
CA ALA A 172 -0.87 8.64 17.09
C ALA A 172 0.61 9.06 17.01
N SER A 173 1.54 8.14 17.28
CA SER A 173 2.97 8.46 17.33
C SER A 173 3.59 8.67 15.95
N PHE A 174 2.88 8.36 14.86
CA PHE A 174 3.29 8.73 13.50
C PHE A 174 2.97 10.19 13.15
N LEU A 175 2.42 10.97 14.09
CA LEU A 175 2.19 12.41 13.96
C LEU A 175 3.16 13.26 14.79
N SER A 176 4.05 12.64 15.56
CA SER A 176 4.97 13.36 16.42
C SER A 176 6.42 12.92 16.22
N SER A 177 7.33 13.88 16.42
CA SER A 177 8.76 13.63 16.47
C SER A 177 9.23 13.13 17.84
N ASN A 178 8.35 13.17 18.85
CA ASN A 178 8.64 12.75 20.21
C ASN A 178 8.35 11.26 20.44
N LEU A 179 9.14 10.63 21.31
CA LEU A 179 8.95 9.24 21.69
C LEU A 179 7.57 9.04 22.35
N PRO A 180 6.82 8.00 21.95
CA PRO A 180 5.56 7.65 22.61
C PRO A 180 5.75 6.79 23.87
N PHE A 181 7.00 6.52 24.27
CA PHE A 181 7.35 5.68 25.41
C PHE A 181 8.39 6.40 26.30
N PRO A 182 8.44 6.12 27.62
CA PRO A 182 9.42 6.70 28.51
C PRO A 182 10.85 6.39 28.04
N GLN A 183 11.76 7.37 28.12
CA GLN A 183 13.19 7.15 27.92
C GLN A 183 13.82 6.57 29.19
N GLU A 184 14.70 5.58 29.00
CA GLU A 184 15.66 5.18 30.02
C GLU A 184 16.66 6.35 30.21
N PRO A 185 16.93 6.79 31.45
CA PRO A 185 17.78 7.96 31.74
C PRO A 185 19.19 7.91 31.15
N GLU A 186 19.69 6.72 30.82
CA GLU A 186 21.06 6.47 30.34
C GLU A 186 21.13 6.14 28.83
N SER A 187 20.01 6.25 28.12
CA SER A 187 19.98 5.94 26.68
C SER A 187 20.60 7.07 25.84
N VAL A 188 21.43 6.71 24.85
CA VAL A 188 21.91 7.63 23.82
C VAL A 188 20.70 8.31 23.18
N GLU A 189 20.71 9.66 23.09
CA GLU A 189 19.65 10.45 22.46
C GLU A 189 19.56 10.19 20.95
N VAL A 190 19.04 9.02 20.57
CA VAL A 190 18.67 8.75 19.19
C VAL A 190 17.29 9.34 18.96
N PRO A 191 17.12 10.26 18.00
CA PRO A 191 15.82 10.84 17.71
C PRO A 191 14.83 9.77 17.27
N TYR A 192 13.62 9.80 17.85
CA TYR A 192 12.54 8.88 17.50
C TYR A 192 12.16 8.96 16.03
N HIS A 193 12.04 10.19 15.53
CA HIS A 193 11.71 10.47 14.13
C HIS A 193 12.91 11.11 13.43
N THR A 194 13.29 10.54 12.30
CA THR A 194 14.22 11.17 11.36
C THR A 194 13.63 11.14 9.97
N SER A 195 14.10 12.06 9.12
CA SER A 195 13.70 12.08 7.72
C SER A 195 14.84 12.56 6.84
N PHE A 196 14.85 12.11 5.59
CA PHE A 196 15.80 12.53 4.57
C PHE A 196 15.15 12.55 3.20
N ASP A 197 15.66 13.43 2.32
CA ASP A 197 15.12 13.62 0.99
C ASP A 197 15.89 12.79 -0.04
N ILE A 198 15.16 12.03 -0.86
CA ILE A 198 15.73 11.28 -1.97
C ILE A 198 15.48 12.07 -3.27
N PRO A 199 16.54 12.44 -4.02
CA PRO A 199 16.38 13.08 -5.31
C PRO A 199 15.82 12.08 -6.33
N SER A 200 14.99 12.58 -7.24
CA SER A 200 14.39 11.80 -8.31
C SER A 200 14.14 12.70 -9.53
N THR A 201 13.77 12.06 -10.64
CA THR A 201 13.52 12.73 -11.91
C THR A 201 12.07 12.53 -12.29
N GLY A 202 11.35 13.64 -12.42
CA GLY A 202 9.99 13.70 -12.94
C GLY A 202 9.94 13.86 -14.46
N PRO A 203 8.74 14.10 -15.00
CA PRO A 203 8.54 14.52 -16.39
C PRO A 203 9.47 15.68 -16.80
N GLU A 204 9.87 15.71 -18.06
CA GLU A 204 10.73 16.72 -18.68
C GLU A 204 12.08 16.89 -17.97
N ASN A 205 12.61 15.79 -17.41
CA ASN A 205 13.80 15.79 -16.57
C ASN A 205 13.75 16.74 -15.37
N LYS A 206 12.54 17.11 -14.92
CA LYS A 206 12.37 17.99 -13.75
C LYS A 206 12.92 17.30 -12.52
N LYS A 207 13.91 17.93 -11.88
CA LYS A 207 14.43 17.49 -10.59
C LYS A 207 13.35 17.64 -9.54
N ILE A 208 13.02 16.53 -8.89
CA ILE A 208 12.07 16.46 -7.78
C ILE A 208 12.72 15.73 -6.61
N SER A 209 12.21 15.93 -5.41
CA SER A 209 12.63 15.18 -4.23
C SER A 209 11.41 14.59 -3.53
N PHE A 210 11.63 13.49 -2.82
CA PHE A 210 10.62 12.88 -1.96
C PHE A 210 11.23 12.66 -0.59
N ARG A 211 10.47 12.95 0.46
CA ARG A 211 10.91 12.69 1.82
C ARG A 211 10.60 11.26 2.23
N VAL A 212 11.60 10.64 2.85
CA VAL A 212 11.51 9.34 3.48
C VAL A 212 11.55 9.56 4.98
N HIS A 213 10.57 8.99 5.67
CA HIS A 213 10.46 9.06 7.13
C HIS A 213 10.92 7.75 7.76
N GLN A 214 11.47 7.86 8.95
CA GLN A 214 11.87 6.76 9.80
C GLN A 214 11.41 7.02 11.24
N PHE A 215 10.78 6.01 11.85
CA PHE A 215 10.34 6.03 13.25
C PHE A 215 10.93 4.84 14.00
N LEU A 216 11.58 5.09 15.13
CA LEU A 216 12.03 4.03 16.02
C LEU A 216 10.83 3.26 16.59
N THR A 217 11.05 2.00 16.88
CA THR A 217 10.05 1.06 17.42
C THR A 217 10.21 0.84 18.92
N GLY A 218 11.33 1.29 19.51
CA GLY A 218 11.72 0.97 20.89
C GLY A 218 12.14 -0.50 21.05
N ARG A 219 12.42 -1.19 19.95
CA ARG A 219 12.71 -2.63 19.89
C ARG A 219 13.92 -2.94 19.02
N GLU A 220 14.70 -1.91 18.69
CA GLU A 220 15.90 -1.99 17.86
C GLU A 220 16.95 -2.94 18.45
N ALA A 221 17.10 -2.95 19.78
CA ALA A 221 17.98 -3.89 20.48
C ALA A 221 17.59 -5.36 20.25
N GLY A 222 16.30 -5.64 19.99
CA GLY A 222 15.80 -6.97 19.60
C GLY A 222 15.91 -7.26 18.10
N GLY A 223 16.61 -6.41 17.35
CA GLY A 223 16.80 -6.53 15.90
C GLY A 223 15.57 -6.14 15.07
N ILE A 224 14.57 -5.48 15.66
CA ILE A 224 13.45 -4.91 14.90
C ILE A 224 13.93 -3.62 14.25
N LYS A 225 13.85 -3.54 12.92
CA LYS A 225 14.21 -2.33 12.20
C LYS A 225 13.17 -1.23 12.43
N PRO A 226 13.57 0.05 12.39
CA PRO A 226 12.65 1.18 12.42
C PRO A 226 11.53 1.05 11.37
N VAL A 227 10.39 1.68 11.65
CA VAL A 227 9.33 1.85 10.66
C VAL A 227 9.81 2.88 9.64
N PHE A 228 10.07 2.45 8.40
CA PHE A 228 10.71 3.32 7.41
C PHE A 228 9.96 3.35 6.06
N GLY A 229 10.21 4.40 5.28
CA GLY A 229 9.82 4.46 3.87
C GLY A 229 8.33 4.39 3.63
N LEU A 230 7.90 3.47 2.75
CA LEU A 230 6.50 3.35 2.35
C LEU A 230 5.60 3.07 3.55
N THR A 231 6.02 2.16 4.44
CA THR A 231 5.27 1.81 5.65
C THR A 231 5.05 3.04 6.52
N ALA A 232 6.10 3.83 6.77
CA ALA A 232 6.01 5.07 7.52
C ALA A 232 5.07 6.08 6.84
N GLY A 233 5.20 6.29 5.53
CA GLY A 233 4.33 7.21 4.77
C GLY A 233 2.85 6.81 4.80
N ILE A 234 2.54 5.51 4.72
CA ILE A 234 1.17 5.00 4.86
C ILE A 234 0.64 5.30 6.27
N LEU A 235 1.42 5.05 7.31
CA LEU A 235 1.00 5.23 8.70
C LEU A 235 0.83 6.69 9.08
N ILE A 236 1.71 7.58 8.60
CA ILE A 236 1.52 9.04 8.68
C ILE A 236 0.16 9.39 8.07
N ARG A 237 -0.13 8.94 6.84
CA ARG A 237 -1.39 9.27 6.15
C ARG A 237 -2.63 8.75 6.88
N VAL A 238 -2.59 7.51 7.37
CA VAL A 238 -3.68 6.92 8.17
C VAL A 238 -3.91 7.75 9.43
N ALA A 239 -2.83 8.07 10.16
CA ALA A 239 -2.90 8.85 11.39
C ALA A 239 -3.42 10.28 11.12
N THR A 240 -2.96 10.95 10.07
CA THR A 240 -3.41 12.31 9.70
C THR A 240 -4.91 12.34 9.43
N ILE A 241 -5.42 11.37 8.66
CA ILE A 241 -6.86 11.27 8.36
C ILE A 241 -7.65 10.92 9.63
N GLY A 242 -7.18 9.93 10.39
CA GLY A 242 -7.84 9.48 11.59
C GLY A 242 -7.92 10.60 12.62
N TYR A 243 -6.78 11.09 13.09
CA TYR A 243 -6.72 12.12 14.13
C TYR A 243 -7.14 13.52 13.64
N ALA A 244 -7.32 13.72 12.32
CA ALA A 244 -7.60 15.02 11.71
C ALA A 244 -6.60 16.08 12.17
N ARG A 245 -5.32 15.70 12.17
CA ARG A 245 -4.19 16.48 12.68
C ARG A 245 -2.99 16.28 11.76
N GLU A 246 -2.35 17.37 11.36
CA GLU A 246 -1.08 17.31 10.63
C GLU A 246 0.06 16.88 11.57
N PRO A 247 1.09 16.18 11.06
CA PRO A 247 2.27 15.87 11.86
C PRO A 247 3.03 17.12 12.32
N ASP A 248 3.79 17.02 13.41
CA ASP A 248 4.67 18.10 13.90
C ASP A 248 5.95 18.30 13.06
N PHE A 249 6.06 17.59 11.95
CA PHE A 249 7.16 17.62 11.00
C PHE A 249 6.65 17.75 9.56
N GLU A 250 7.50 18.23 8.67
CA GLU A 250 7.16 18.36 7.25
C GLU A 250 7.19 16.98 6.57
N VAL A 251 6.06 16.58 5.99
CA VAL A 251 5.84 15.26 5.35
C VAL A 251 6.46 15.15 3.96
N ASN A 252 6.47 16.24 3.19
CA ASN A 252 7.07 16.25 1.86
C ASN A 252 7.69 17.63 1.58
N PRO A 253 8.81 17.69 0.84
CA PRO A 253 9.39 18.96 0.43
C PRO A 253 8.42 19.72 -0.48
N ARG A 254 8.57 21.04 -0.54
CA ARG A 254 7.80 21.88 -1.47
C ARG A 254 8.00 21.45 -2.92
N GLY A 255 6.91 21.40 -3.68
CA GLY A 255 6.92 21.01 -5.09
C GLY A 255 6.92 19.51 -5.34
N THR A 256 6.81 18.69 -4.29
CA THR A 256 6.66 17.23 -4.43
C THR A 256 5.41 16.88 -5.22
N PRO A 257 5.50 16.09 -6.31
CA PRO A 257 4.32 15.63 -7.05
C PRO A 257 3.40 14.78 -6.20
N THR A 258 2.09 14.92 -6.43
CA THR A 258 1.07 14.08 -5.77
C THR A 258 1.26 12.60 -6.12
N GLN A 259 0.75 11.68 -5.28
CA GLN A 259 0.79 10.25 -5.59
C GLN A 259 0.13 9.92 -6.94
N GLU A 260 -0.97 10.60 -7.28
CA GLU A 260 -1.63 10.44 -8.58
C GLU A 260 -0.69 10.80 -9.75
N GLN A 261 0.01 11.93 -9.66
CA GLN A 261 1.03 12.34 -10.64
C GLN A 261 2.21 11.37 -10.71
N ARG A 262 2.68 10.88 -9.55
CA ARG A 262 3.78 9.90 -9.48
C ARG A 262 3.39 8.58 -10.14
N ILE A 263 2.19 8.08 -9.87
CA ILE A 263 1.68 6.86 -10.48
C ILE A 263 1.51 7.07 -11.99
N ALA A 264 0.91 8.18 -12.42
CA ALA A 264 0.79 8.53 -13.83
C ALA A 264 2.15 8.54 -14.53
N TRP A 265 3.16 9.19 -13.94
CA TRP A 265 4.52 9.19 -14.48
C TRP A 265 5.12 7.79 -14.52
N ALA A 266 4.92 6.97 -13.48
CA ALA A 266 5.42 5.60 -13.45
C ALA A 266 4.82 4.73 -14.56
N LEU A 267 3.53 4.90 -14.87
CA LEU A 267 2.86 4.20 -15.98
C LEU A 267 3.48 4.53 -17.34
N LEU A 268 4.00 5.76 -17.50
CA LEU A 268 4.59 6.25 -18.75
C LEU A 268 6.08 5.95 -18.88
N SER A 269 6.83 6.03 -17.78
CA SER A 269 8.30 6.02 -17.79
C SER A 269 8.94 4.69 -17.42
N ARG A 270 8.26 3.84 -16.64
CA ARG A 270 8.87 2.59 -16.12
C ARG A 270 8.55 1.41 -17.04
N PRO A 271 9.56 0.69 -17.58
CA PRO A 271 9.34 -0.42 -18.52
C PRO A 271 8.35 -1.46 -18.00
N ALA A 272 8.50 -1.87 -16.75
CA ALA A 272 7.64 -2.88 -16.12
C ALA A 272 6.15 -2.47 -16.10
N PHE A 273 5.85 -1.18 -15.86
CA PHE A 273 4.47 -0.68 -15.89
C PHE A 273 3.94 -0.55 -17.32
N ARG A 274 4.77 -0.08 -18.25
CA ARG A 274 4.39 0.04 -19.67
C ARG A 274 4.01 -1.30 -20.27
N GLU A 275 4.87 -2.30 -20.07
CA GLU A 275 4.62 -3.68 -20.52
C GLU A 275 3.31 -4.21 -19.95
N ALA A 276 3.04 -3.99 -18.66
CA ALA A 276 1.80 -4.40 -18.04
C ALA A 276 0.57 -3.67 -18.63
N CYS A 277 0.67 -2.37 -18.91
CA CYS A 277 -0.41 -1.61 -19.54
C CYS A 277 -0.70 -2.12 -20.96
N ILE A 278 0.33 -2.44 -21.75
CA ILE A 278 0.17 -3.01 -23.10
C ILE A 278 -0.52 -4.38 -23.02
N MET A 279 -0.03 -5.26 -22.14
CA MET A 279 -0.58 -6.60 -21.96
C MET A 279 -2.03 -6.60 -21.48
N GLU A 280 -2.41 -5.63 -20.66
CA GLU A 280 -3.76 -5.50 -20.11
C GLU A 280 -4.67 -4.56 -20.94
N GLY A 281 -4.18 -4.01 -22.06
CA GLY A 281 -4.96 -3.15 -22.95
C GLY A 281 -5.38 -1.81 -22.34
N ILE A 282 -4.53 -1.22 -21.49
CA ILE A 282 -4.82 0.02 -20.75
C ILE A 282 -4.43 1.24 -21.57
N ASP A 283 -5.38 2.16 -21.75
CA ASP A 283 -5.13 3.47 -22.36
C ASP A 283 -4.41 4.42 -21.39
N LEU A 284 -3.30 4.99 -21.86
CA LEU A 284 -2.44 5.88 -21.09
C LEU A 284 -2.73 7.37 -21.34
N SER A 285 -3.73 7.73 -22.16
CA SER A 285 -4.11 9.13 -22.43
C SER A 285 -4.34 9.96 -21.16
N THR A 286 -5.03 9.38 -20.17
CA THR A 286 -5.31 10.04 -18.90
C THR A 286 -4.05 10.17 -18.05
N ALA A 287 -3.16 9.18 -18.08
CA ALA A 287 -1.87 9.25 -17.39
C ALA A 287 -1.00 10.39 -17.95
N ARG A 288 -0.95 10.57 -19.28
CA ARG A 288 -0.22 11.68 -19.93
C ARG A 288 -0.67 13.04 -19.43
N ARG A 289 -1.99 13.28 -19.44
CA ARG A 289 -2.59 14.53 -18.97
C ARG A 289 -2.30 14.80 -17.48
N ILE A 290 -2.35 13.76 -16.64
CA ILE A 290 -2.11 13.90 -15.20
C ILE A 290 -0.63 14.13 -14.90
N ALA A 291 0.28 13.42 -15.59
CA ALA A 291 1.71 13.58 -15.41
C ALA A 291 2.21 14.93 -15.96
N GLY A 292 1.50 15.56 -16.90
CA GLY A 292 1.89 16.83 -17.49
C GLY A 292 3.04 16.69 -18.49
N VAL A 293 3.07 15.57 -19.23
CA VAL A 293 4.11 15.26 -20.23
C VAL A 293 3.77 15.95 -21.55
N SER A 294 4.75 16.59 -22.20
CA SER A 294 4.60 17.18 -23.54
C SER A 294 4.52 16.11 -24.64
N GLU A 295 3.98 16.47 -25.82
CA GLU A 295 3.88 15.54 -26.96
C GLU A 295 5.23 15.06 -27.50
N GLU A 296 6.30 15.82 -27.26
CA GLU A 296 7.67 15.49 -27.68
C GLU A 296 8.29 14.41 -26.79
N GLU A 297 8.16 14.56 -25.47
CA GLU A 297 8.62 13.56 -24.51
C GLU A 297 7.81 12.25 -24.62
N ASP A 298 6.51 12.31 -24.94
CA ASP A 298 5.70 11.11 -25.20
C ASP A 298 6.23 10.32 -26.41
N ARG A 299 6.66 11.00 -27.48
CA ARG A 299 7.28 10.35 -28.65
C ARG A 299 8.62 9.69 -28.31
N GLN A 300 9.41 10.28 -27.41
CA GLN A 300 10.68 9.69 -26.96
C GLN A 300 10.46 8.49 -26.02
N LEU A 301 9.50 8.57 -25.11
CA LEU A 301 9.10 7.45 -24.25
C LEU A 301 8.46 6.31 -25.06
N GLY A 302 7.70 6.66 -26.10
CA GLY A 302 7.07 5.73 -27.05
C GLY A 302 8.00 5.11 -28.08
N GLY A 303 9.08 5.83 -28.44
CA GLY A 303 9.92 5.53 -29.58
C GLY A 303 11.32 5.05 -29.21
N ASP A 304 11.45 3.81 -28.73
CA ASP A 304 12.62 2.99 -29.06
C ASP A 304 12.26 1.48 -28.96
N LYS A 305 12.42 0.75 -30.07
CA LYS A 305 12.42 -0.73 -30.22
C LYS A 305 11.10 -1.53 -30.04
N GLY A 306 9.93 -0.90 -30.13
CA GLY A 306 8.63 -1.60 -30.09
C GLY A 306 8.24 -2.26 -31.42
N SER A 307 7.99 -1.48 -32.47
CA SER A 307 7.10 -1.94 -33.56
C SER A 307 7.62 -3.08 -34.45
N VAL A 308 8.94 -3.28 -34.56
CA VAL A 308 9.52 -4.36 -35.39
C VAL A 308 9.61 -5.67 -34.61
N ARG A 309 10.07 -5.63 -33.35
CA ARG A 309 10.11 -6.80 -32.44
C ARG A 309 8.72 -7.22 -31.95
N GLU A 310 7.77 -6.30 -31.91
CA GLU A 310 6.38 -6.52 -31.47
C GLU A 310 5.55 -7.32 -32.49
N LYS A 311 5.83 -7.15 -33.80
CA LYS A 311 5.25 -8.03 -34.84
C LYS A 311 5.87 -9.43 -34.82
N GLU A 312 7.19 -9.53 -34.66
CA GLU A 312 7.89 -10.82 -34.62
C GLU A 312 7.52 -11.64 -33.37
N ARG A 313 7.44 -11.03 -32.19
CA ARG A 313 7.08 -11.71 -30.93
C ARG A 313 5.61 -12.09 -30.85
N ARG A 314 4.71 -11.31 -31.46
CA ARG A 314 3.28 -11.67 -31.55
C ARG A 314 3.08 -12.92 -32.41
N ASN A 315 3.84 -13.04 -33.51
CA ASN A 315 3.82 -14.23 -34.37
C ASN A 315 4.45 -15.45 -33.68
N GLU A 316 5.53 -15.26 -32.91
CA GLU A 316 6.18 -16.34 -32.14
C GLU A 316 5.28 -16.86 -31.00
N PHE A 317 4.57 -15.95 -30.32
CA PHE A 317 3.62 -16.27 -29.26
C PHE A 317 2.38 -17.00 -29.80
N GLU A 318 1.79 -16.56 -30.92
CA GLU A 318 0.69 -17.28 -31.57
C GLU A 318 1.09 -18.69 -32.04
N GLY A 319 2.33 -18.86 -32.53
CA GLY A 319 2.88 -20.17 -32.90
C GLY A 319 3.04 -21.12 -31.70
N ARG A 320 3.51 -20.61 -30.57
CA ARG A 320 3.69 -21.39 -29.33
C ARG A 320 2.36 -21.78 -28.69
N TRP A 321 1.36 -20.89 -28.73
CA TRP A 321 0.00 -21.16 -28.26
C TRP A 321 -0.75 -22.18 -29.12
N ARG A 322 -0.55 -22.20 -30.44
CA ARG A 322 -1.12 -23.23 -31.33
C ARG A 322 -0.53 -24.62 -31.09
N LYS A 323 0.76 -24.72 -30.75
CA LYS A 323 1.39 -26.00 -30.37
C LYS A 323 0.86 -26.55 -29.05
N LEU A 324 0.65 -25.70 -28.04
CA LEU A 324 0.12 -26.11 -26.73
C LEU A 324 -1.34 -26.60 -26.77
N ARG A 325 -2.17 -26.10 -27.71
CA ARG A 325 -3.54 -26.60 -27.91
C ARG A 325 -3.61 -27.94 -28.65
N ARG A 326 -2.59 -28.31 -29.43
CA ARG A 326 -2.55 -29.58 -30.16
C ARG A 326 -1.99 -30.75 -29.35
N SER A 327 -1.39 -30.52 -28.18
CA SER A 327 -0.87 -31.61 -27.32
C SER A 327 -1.79 -31.95 -26.13
N LYS A 328 -3.02 -31.42 -26.12
CA LYS A 328 -4.08 -31.74 -25.14
C LYS A 328 -5.41 -32.14 -25.81
N LEU A 329 -5.31 -32.67 -27.03
CA LEU A 329 -6.33 -33.43 -27.75
C LEU A 329 -5.68 -34.74 -28.19
#